data_AF-A0A544T674-F1
#
_entry.id   AF-A0A544T674-F1
#
_cell.length_a   1.000
_cell.length_b   1.000
_cell.length_c   1.000
_cell.angle_alpha   90.00
_cell.angle_beta   90.00
_cell.angle_gamma   90.00
#
_symmetry.space_group_name_H-M   'P 1'
#
loop_
_entity.id
_entity.type
_entity.pdbx_description
1 polymer ?
#
loop_
_entity_poly.entity_id
_entity_poly.type
_entity_poly.pdbx_seq_one_letter_code
_entity_poly.pdbx_strand_id
1 'polypeptide(L)'
;MMIDPSTPNPYMEIRIDGTKEYYDDVKNDIQQLVSNVVFSNTKINFQVKITRKSENDIRDEKWQPIFSAIREETDKKFDEYRGFAYSFHPEPLQIIIKTDLRESKWAWNSNKKAEQIVKYVDEIIELKREELSVEELPYEVIIRSKDNKQVD
;
A
#
# COMPACT_ATOMS: atom_id res chain seq x y z
N MET A 1 10.48 2.81 10.50
CA MET A 1 11.51 2.46 11.50
C MET A 1 11.02 1.23 12.24
N MET A 2 11.81 0.16 12.27
CA MET A 2 11.51 -1.08 13.01
C MET A 2 12.68 -1.34 13.96
N ILE A 3 12.39 -1.70 15.21
CA ILE A 3 13.39 -2.04 16.23
C ILE A 3 13.02 -3.42 16.79
N ASP A 4 13.95 -4.38 16.75
CA ASP A 4 13.84 -5.64 17.48
C ASP A 4 14.90 -5.70 18.59
N PRO A 5 14.53 -5.42 19.85
CA PRO A 5 15.46 -5.37 20.98
C PRO A 5 15.82 -6.75 21.56
N SER A 6 15.24 -7.85 21.04
CA SER A 6 15.38 -9.20 21.62
C SER A 6 16.49 -10.05 21.00
N THR A 7 17.23 -9.51 20.03
CA THR A 7 18.31 -10.20 19.34
C THR A 7 19.68 -9.90 19.94
N PRO A 8 20.64 -10.85 19.93
CA PRO A 8 22.01 -10.62 20.44
C PRO A 8 22.79 -9.51 19.71
N ASN A 9 22.30 -9.09 18.54
CA ASN A 9 22.85 -8.02 17.73
C ASN A 9 21.68 -7.18 17.16
N PRO A 10 21.11 -6.28 17.97
CA PRO A 10 19.90 -5.57 17.58
C PRO A 10 20.21 -4.63 16.41
N TYR A 11 19.35 -4.62 15.40
CA TYR A 11 19.54 -3.81 14.21
C TYR A 11 18.38 -2.82 14.02
N MET A 12 18.70 -1.71 13.37
CA MET A 12 17.77 -0.67 12.99
C MET A 12 17.86 -0.45 11.49
N GLU A 13 16.75 -0.62 10.77
CA GLU A 13 16.68 -0.26 9.35
C GLU A 13 16.03 1.11 9.17
N ILE A 14 16.72 1.98 8.45
CA ILE A 14 16.24 3.30 8.05
C ILE A 14 16.20 3.34 6.53
N ARG A 15 15.01 3.64 5.99
CA ARG A 15 14.78 3.79 4.55
C ARG A 15 14.72 5.25 4.19
N ILE A 16 15.57 5.68 3.27
CA ILE A 16 15.59 7.07 2.78
C ILE A 16 15.03 7.15 1.35
N ASP A 17 14.27 8.21 1.12
CA ASP A 17 13.83 8.64 -0.21
C ASP A 17 14.90 9.53 -0.85
N GLY A 18 14.93 9.60 -2.18
CA GLY A 18 15.85 10.42 -2.96
C GLY A 18 16.52 9.66 -4.11
N THR A 19 17.30 10.41 -4.89
CA THR A 19 18.07 9.85 -6.01
C THR A 19 19.14 8.88 -5.50
N LYS A 20 19.68 8.06 -6.40
CA LYS A 20 20.79 7.18 -6.05
C LYS A 20 22.01 7.99 -5.60
N GLU A 21 22.29 9.11 -6.27
CA GLU A 21 23.39 10.02 -5.93
C GLU A 21 23.21 10.58 -4.52
N TYR A 22 22.02 11.07 -4.18
CA TYR A 22 21.71 11.56 -2.84
C TYR A 22 21.88 10.45 -1.80
N TYR A 23 21.34 9.26 -2.05
CA TYR A 23 21.51 8.11 -1.16
C TYR A 23 22.99 7.77 -0.94
N ASP A 24 23.79 7.73 -2.01
CA ASP A 24 25.21 7.38 -1.93
C ASP A 24 26.03 8.44 -1.17
N ASP A 25 25.63 9.72 -1.25
CA ASP A 25 26.22 10.84 -0.52
C ASP A 25 25.91 10.78 0.99
N VAL A 26 24.65 10.57 1.38
CA VAL A 26 24.23 10.74 2.79
C VAL A 26 24.22 9.46 3.64
N LYS A 27 24.24 8.26 3.04
CA LYS A 27 24.03 6.99 3.77
C LYS A 27 25.02 6.78 4.92
N ASN A 28 26.30 7.12 4.73
CA ASN A 28 27.33 6.88 5.73
C ASN A 28 27.20 7.85 6.91
N ASP A 29 26.89 9.11 6.62
CA ASP A 29 26.73 10.17 7.61
C ASP A 29 25.52 9.89 8.50
N ILE A 30 24.39 9.51 7.90
CA ILE A 30 23.19 9.11 8.65
C ILE A 30 23.48 7.88 9.50
N GLN A 31 24.15 6.86 8.94
CA GLN A 31 24.49 5.64 9.68
C GLN A 31 25.34 5.96 10.92
N GLN A 32 26.38 6.79 10.79
CA GLN A 32 27.23 7.20 11.90
C GLN A 32 26.45 8.04 12.92
N LEU A 33 25.70 9.04 12.47
CA LEU A 33 24.94 9.93 13.34
C LEU A 33 23.96 9.15 14.21
N VAL A 34 23.15 8.27 13.60
CA VAL A 34 22.17 7.46 14.32
C VAL A 34 22.87 6.51 15.29
N SER A 35 23.94 5.84 14.86
CA SER A 35 24.69 4.92 15.73
C SER A 35 25.23 5.64 16.98
N ASN A 36 25.79 6.84 16.79
CA ASN A 36 26.32 7.66 17.88
C ASN A 36 25.21 8.17 18.83
N VAL A 37 24.07 8.59 18.30
CA VAL A 37 22.93 9.07 19.10
C VAL A 37 22.33 7.92 19.92
N VAL A 38 22.13 6.75 19.32
CA VAL A 38 21.57 5.59 20.04
C VAL A 38 22.54 5.11 21.11
N PHE A 39 23.83 4.97 20.79
CA PHE A 39 24.84 4.54 21.75
C PHE A 39 24.99 5.52 22.91
N SER A 40 25.04 6.84 22.64
CA SER A 40 25.20 7.84 23.69
C SER A 40 24.05 7.82 24.71
N ASN A 41 22.81 7.61 24.24
CA ASN A 41 21.61 7.60 25.08
C ASN A 41 21.33 6.25 25.76
N THR A 42 21.60 5.12 25.10
CA THR A 42 21.18 3.79 25.58
C THR A 42 22.33 2.91 26.06
N LYS A 43 23.57 3.24 25.67
CA LYS A 43 24.76 2.38 25.80
C LYS A 43 24.65 1.05 25.06
N ILE A 44 23.68 0.91 24.16
CA ILE A 44 23.50 -0.28 23.32
C ILE A 44 24.13 0.00 21.95
N ASN A 45 24.93 -0.95 21.47
CA ASN A 45 25.40 -0.95 20.08
C ASN A 45 24.32 -1.57 19.19
N PHE A 46 23.88 -0.82 18.19
CA PHE A 46 22.95 -1.29 17.18
C PHE A 46 23.64 -1.34 15.82
N GLN A 47 23.32 -2.35 15.03
CA GLN A 47 23.64 -2.34 13.61
C GLN A 47 22.64 -1.41 12.88
N VAL A 48 23.08 -0.24 12.46
CA VAL A 48 22.26 0.67 11.63
C VAL A 48 22.44 0.31 10.17
N LYS A 49 21.35 -0.01 9.48
CA LYS A 49 21.32 -0.28 8.04
C LYS A 49 20.52 0.81 7.34
N ILE A 50 21.19 1.56 6.47
CA ILE A 50 20.54 2.55 5.61
C ILE A 50 20.23 1.89 4.27
N THR A 51 18.98 1.96 3.84
CA THR A 51 18.52 1.47 2.54
C THR A 51 17.80 2.58 1.79
N ARG A 52 17.85 2.54 0.45
CA ARG A 52 17.06 3.43 -0.41
C ARG A 52 15.69 2.81 -0.64
N LYS A 53 14.63 3.61 -0.59
CA LYS A 53 13.31 3.19 -1.06
C LYS A 53 13.36 2.91 -2.56
N SER A 54 12.75 1.80 -2.99
CA SER A 54 12.51 1.57 -4.40
C SER A 54 11.38 2.47 -4.91
N GLU A 55 11.28 2.66 -6.22
CA GLU A 55 10.15 3.38 -6.82
C GLU A 55 8.81 2.74 -6.47
N ASN A 56 8.78 1.40 -6.37
CA ASN A 56 7.58 0.68 -5.94
C ASN A 56 7.24 0.95 -4.47
N ASP A 57 8.23 1.08 -3.58
CA ASP A 57 7.98 1.44 -2.17
C ASP A 57 7.39 2.86 -2.08
N ILE A 58 7.91 3.80 -2.87
CA ILE A 58 7.41 5.18 -2.91
C ILE A 58 6.00 5.22 -3.48
N ARG A 59 5.73 4.48 -4.56
CA ARG A 59 4.38 4.35 -5.15
C ARG A 59 3.41 3.75 -4.14
N ASP A 60 3.81 2.68 -3.46
CA ASP A 60 2.98 2.03 -2.44
C ASP A 60 2.61 3.00 -1.32
N GLU A 61 3.60 3.68 -0.73
CA GLU A 61 3.39 4.67 0.34
C GLU A 61 2.45 5.81 -0.10
N LYS A 62 2.62 6.34 -1.31
CA LYS A 62 1.74 7.40 -1.86
C LYS A 62 0.30 6.93 -2.04
N TRP A 63 0.10 5.65 -2.35
CA TRP A 63 -1.22 5.07 -2.61
C TRP A 63 -1.93 4.54 -1.37
N GLN A 64 -1.22 4.32 -0.25
CA GLN A 64 -1.82 3.83 1.00
C GLN A 64 -3.03 4.66 1.48
N PRO A 65 -3.03 6.00 1.43
CA PRO A 65 -4.20 6.79 1.82
C PRO A 65 -5.42 6.54 0.91
N ILE A 66 -5.19 6.36 -0.40
CA ILE A 66 -6.25 6.04 -1.38
C ILE A 66 -6.81 4.64 -1.07
N PHE A 67 -5.93 3.65 -0.86
CA PHE A 67 -6.34 2.29 -0.51
C PHE A 67 -7.12 2.21 0.81
N SER A 68 -6.75 3.04 1.79
CA SER A 68 -7.46 3.15 3.06
C SER A 68 -8.86 3.72 2.86
N ALA A 69 -8.98 4.80 2.06
CA ALA A 69 -10.26 5.38 1.71
C ALA A 69 -11.17 4.39 0.96
N ILE A 70 -10.64 3.66 -0.03
CA ILE A 70 -11.40 2.63 -0.75
C ILE A 70 -11.93 1.58 0.23
N ARG A 71 -11.06 1.05 1.10
CA ARG A 71 -11.43 0.03 2.10
C ARG A 71 -12.56 0.51 3.00
N GLU A 72 -12.41 1.69 3.60
CA GLU A 72 -13.35 2.21 4.59
C GLU A 72 -14.68 2.62 3.95
N GLU A 73 -14.65 3.33 2.83
CA GLU A 73 -15.86 3.85 2.19
C GLU A 73 -16.64 2.75 1.48
N THR A 74 -15.96 1.75 0.90
CA THR A 74 -16.65 0.60 0.28
C THR A 74 -17.32 -0.26 1.34
N ASP A 75 -16.66 -0.52 2.47
CA ASP A 75 -17.22 -1.28 3.61
C ASP A 75 -18.47 -0.60 4.18
N LYS A 76 -18.46 0.74 4.31
CA LYS A 76 -19.62 1.51 4.75
C LYS A 76 -20.79 1.48 3.75
N LYS A 77 -20.48 1.40 2.45
CA LYS A 77 -21.46 1.61 1.37
C LYS A 77 -22.15 0.33 0.91
N PHE A 78 -21.46 -0.81 0.96
CA PHE A 78 -21.92 -2.07 0.38
C PHE A 78 -21.88 -3.21 1.40
N ASP A 79 -23.05 -3.71 1.80
CA ASP A 79 -23.18 -4.83 2.74
C ASP A 79 -22.49 -6.11 2.23
N GLU A 80 -22.30 -6.24 0.92
CA GLU A 80 -21.60 -7.39 0.31
C GLU A 80 -20.09 -7.28 0.39
N TYR A 81 -19.52 -6.15 0.84
CA TYR A 81 -18.09 -5.99 0.98
C TYR A 81 -17.53 -6.97 2.02
N ARG A 82 -16.41 -7.61 1.68
CA ARG A 82 -15.73 -8.61 2.54
C ARG A 82 -14.26 -8.30 2.74
N GLY A 83 -13.64 -7.54 1.84
CA GLY A 83 -12.24 -7.20 1.98
C GLY A 83 -11.64 -6.51 0.78
N PHE A 84 -10.38 -6.12 0.95
CA PHE A 84 -9.62 -5.35 -0.01
C PHE A 84 -8.24 -5.99 -0.21
N ALA A 85 -7.75 -5.98 -1.43
CA ALA A 85 -6.37 -6.29 -1.78
C ALA A 85 -5.93 -5.42 -2.95
N TYR A 86 -4.64 -5.33 -3.19
CA TYR A 86 -4.10 -4.66 -4.36
C TYR A 86 -2.80 -5.33 -4.81
N SER A 87 -2.40 -5.07 -6.05
CA SER A 87 -1.10 -5.46 -6.56
C SER A 87 -0.60 -4.47 -7.61
N PHE A 88 0.64 -4.04 -7.49
CA PHE A 88 1.33 -3.30 -8.55
C PHE A 88 1.88 -4.23 -9.66
N HIS A 89 1.75 -5.56 -9.50
CA HIS A 89 2.24 -6.57 -10.45
C HIS A 89 1.21 -7.69 -10.71
N PRO A 90 0.84 -7.98 -11.97
CA PRO A 90 1.28 -7.28 -13.18
C PRO A 90 0.74 -5.84 -13.25
N GLU A 91 1.36 -4.98 -14.07
CA GLU A 91 0.75 -3.70 -14.43
C GLU A 91 -0.45 -3.91 -15.38
N PRO A 92 -1.51 -3.08 -15.32
CA PRO A 92 -1.69 -1.89 -14.49
C PRO A 92 -1.95 -2.22 -13.00
N LEU A 93 -1.98 -1.20 -12.12
CA LEU A 93 -2.30 -1.41 -10.70
C LEU A 93 -3.64 -2.14 -10.55
N GLN A 94 -3.63 -3.32 -9.94
CA GLN A 94 -4.84 -4.09 -9.67
C GLN A 94 -5.40 -3.70 -8.30
N ILE A 95 -6.65 -3.24 -8.28
CA ILE A 95 -7.41 -2.91 -7.07
C ILE A 95 -8.50 -3.96 -6.93
N ILE A 96 -8.41 -4.81 -5.91
CA ILE A 96 -9.24 -6.00 -5.78
C ILE A 96 -10.22 -5.83 -4.63
N ILE A 97 -11.51 -5.78 -4.96
CA ILE A 97 -12.60 -5.74 -3.98
C ILE A 97 -13.16 -7.14 -3.83
N LYS A 98 -13.06 -7.71 -2.62
CA LYS A 98 -13.63 -9.01 -2.29
C LYS A 98 -15.04 -8.80 -1.76
N THR A 99 -15.97 -9.57 -2.26
CA THR A 99 -17.39 -9.47 -1.92
C THR A 99 -17.98 -10.83 -1.57
N ASP A 100 -19.20 -10.83 -1.03
CA ASP A 100 -20.06 -12.00 -0.86
C ASP A 100 -21.04 -12.22 -2.04
N LEU A 101 -20.85 -11.48 -3.14
CA LEU A 101 -21.62 -11.69 -4.37
C LEU A 101 -21.41 -13.12 -4.88
N ARG A 102 -22.47 -13.72 -5.42
CA ARG A 102 -22.41 -15.04 -6.06
C ARG A 102 -22.15 -14.88 -7.55
N GLU A 103 -21.20 -15.65 -8.06
CA GLU A 103 -21.01 -15.86 -9.50
C GLU A 103 -22.13 -16.78 -10.00
N SER A 104 -23.01 -16.30 -10.88
CA SER A 104 -23.91 -17.18 -11.62
C SER A 104 -24.22 -16.59 -12.99
N LYS A 105 -24.30 -17.43 -14.02
CA LYS A 105 -24.63 -17.04 -15.41
C LYS A 105 -26.00 -16.34 -15.56
N TRP A 106 -26.82 -16.35 -14.51
CA TRP A 106 -28.15 -15.74 -14.45
C TRP A 106 -28.25 -14.65 -13.37
N ALA A 107 -27.12 -14.20 -12.80
CA ALA A 107 -27.08 -13.23 -11.71
C ALA A 107 -26.98 -11.78 -12.21
N TRP A 108 -27.95 -11.35 -13.02
CA TRP A 108 -27.99 -9.96 -13.51
C TRP A 108 -27.89 -8.91 -12.39
N ASN A 109 -28.42 -9.23 -11.20
CA ASN A 109 -28.30 -8.37 -10.02
C ASN A 109 -26.87 -8.31 -9.44
N SER A 110 -26.10 -9.40 -9.49
CA SER A 110 -24.70 -9.41 -9.05
C SER A 110 -23.83 -8.54 -9.96
N ASN A 111 -24.04 -8.62 -11.28
CA ASN A 111 -23.28 -7.83 -12.26
C ASN A 111 -23.56 -6.34 -12.07
N LYS A 112 -24.84 -5.98 -11.92
CA LYS A 112 -25.23 -4.58 -11.69
C LYS A 112 -24.66 -4.02 -10.39
N LYS A 113 -24.55 -4.83 -9.34
CA LYS A 113 -23.89 -4.44 -8.08
C LYS A 113 -22.37 -4.32 -8.24
N ALA A 114 -21.74 -5.24 -8.97
CA ALA A 114 -20.31 -5.17 -9.27
C ALA A 114 -19.99 -3.85 -10.02
N GLU A 115 -20.76 -3.50 -11.04
CA GLU A 115 -20.64 -2.22 -11.75
C GLU A 115 -20.77 -1.00 -10.82
N GLN A 116 -21.71 -1.04 -9.87
CA GLN A 116 -21.89 0.03 -8.88
C GLN A 116 -20.67 0.16 -7.95
N ILE A 117 -20.10 -0.96 -7.51
CA ILE A 117 -18.90 -0.98 -6.69
C ILE A 117 -17.71 -0.41 -7.47
N VAL A 118 -17.50 -0.86 -8.71
CA VAL A 118 -16.43 -0.36 -9.59
C VAL A 118 -16.54 1.16 -9.73
N LYS A 119 -17.71 1.67 -10.11
CA LYS A 119 -17.93 3.10 -10.27
C LYS A 119 -17.66 3.89 -8.99
N TYR A 120 -18.09 3.37 -7.84
CA TYR A 120 -17.85 4.04 -6.56
C TYR A 120 -16.37 4.07 -6.18
N VAL A 121 -15.64 2.98 -6.44
CA VAL A 121 -14.19 2.92 -6.23
C VAL A 121 -13.47 3.91 -7.15
N ASP A 122 -13.90 4.03 -8.41
CA ASP A 122 -13.35 5.02 -9.35
C ASP A 122 -13.55 6.45 -8.84
N GLU A 123 -14.75 6.78 -8.36
CA GLU A 123 -15.06 8.10 -7.77
C GLU A 123 -14.15 8.41 -6.57
N ILE A 124 -13.89 7.42 -5.70
CA ILE A 124 -12.96 7.58 -4.55
C ILE A 124 -11.54 7.85 -5.04
N ILE A 125 -11.07 7.10 -6.05
CA ILE A 125 -9.71 7.25 -6.58
C ILE A 125 -9.53 8.63 -7.21
N GLU A 126 -10.49 9.08 -8.02
CA GLU A 126 -10.47 10.41 -8.64
C GLU A 126 -10.36 11.52 -7.59
N LEU A 127 -11.27 11.51 -6.60
CA LEU A 127 -11.30 12.51 -5.53
C LEU A 127 -10.00 12.50 -4.70
N LYS A 128 -9.52 11.31 -4.29
CA LYS A 128 -8.34 11.21 -3.42
C LYS A 128 -7.05 11.51 -4.14
N ARG A 129 -6.94 11.22 -5.44
CA ARG A 129 -5.78 11.63 -6.24
C ARG A 129 -5.66 13.14 -6.34
N GLU A 130 -6.77 13.82 -6.59
CA GLU A 130 -6.80 15.29 -6.64
C GLU A 130 -6.43 15.88 -5.27
N GLU A 131 -7.08 15.43 -4.19
CA GLU A 131 -6.84 15.90 -2.81
C GLU A 131 -5.38 15.73 -2.37
N LEU A 132 -4.76 14.60 -2.73
CA LEU A 132 -3.42 14.22 -2.26
C LEU A 132 -2.31 14.53 -3.27
N SER A 133 -2.65 15.06 -4.45
CA SER A 133 -1.70 15.28 -5.56
C SER A 133 -0.90 14.01 -5.91
N VAL A 134 -1.57 12.85 -5.92
CA VAL A 134 -0.96 11.56 -6.29
C VAL A 134 -0.97 11.41 -7.80
N GLU A 135 0.16 10.92 -8.35
CA GLU A 135 0.35 10.71 -9.79
C GLU A 135 -0.71 9.80 -10.41
N GLU A 136 -1.15 10.14 -11.63
CA GLU A 136 -2.03 9.30 -12.42
C GLU A 136 -1.31 8.01 -12.83
N LEU A 137 -1.79 6.88 -12.32
CA LEU A 137 -1.33 5.55 -12.75
C LEU A 137 -2.51 4.80 -13.38
N PRO A 138 -2.30 4.06 -14.48
CA PRO A 138 -3.30 3.11 -14.97
C PRO A 138 -3.64 2.10 -13.87
N TYR A 139 -4.93 1.81 -13.69
CA TYR A 139 -5.41 0.82 -12.74
C TYR A 139 -6.60 0.04 -13.29
N GLU A 140 -6.87 -1.12 -12.71
CA GLU A 140 -8.03 -1.97 -12.97
C GLU A 140 -8.70 -2.34 -11.64
N VAL A 141 -10.02 -2.13 -11.54
CA VAL A 141 -10.81 -2.57 -10.38
C VAL A 141 -11.39 -3.95 -10.66
N ILE A 142 -10.99 -4.94 -9.86
CA ILE A 142 -11.39 -6.34 -10.01
C ILE A 142 -12.32 -6.72 -8.86
N ILE A 143 -13.56 -7.10 -9.18
CA ILE A 143 -14.51 -7.61 -8.20
C ILE A 143 -14.35 -9.12 -8.05
N ARG A 144 -14.11 -9.58 -6.83
CA ARG A 144 -14.01 -11.00 -6.47
C ARG A 144 -15.26 -11.44 -5.72
N SER A 145 -15.87 -12.52 -6.18
CA SER A 145 -17.02 -13.16 -5.55
C SER A 145 -16.64 -13.83 -4.22
N LYS A 146 -17.65 -14.39 -3.55
CA LYS A 146 -17.46 -15.18 -2.32
C LYS A 146 -16.45 -16.31 -2.50
N ASP A 147 -16.45 -16.93 -3.68
CA ASP A 147 -15.57 -18.05 -4.06
C ASP A 147 -14.22 -17.58 -4.65
N ASN A 148 -13.88 -16.29 -4.51
CA ASN A 148 -12.69 -15.63 -5.05
C ASN A 148 -12.57 -15.68 -6.59
N LYS A 149 -13.66 -15.97 -7.28
CA LYS A 149 -13.72 -15.85 -8.74
C LYS A 149 -14.02 -14.41 -9.14
N GLN A 150 -13.60 -14.01 -10.32
CA GLN A 150 -13.97 -12.69 -10.84
C GLN A 150 -15.48 -12.66 -11.11
N VAL A 151 -16.11 -11.53 -10.80
CA VAL A 151 -17.49 -11.23 -11.19
C VAL A 151 -17.39 -10.33 -12.42
N ASP A 152 -17.79 -10.87 -13.58
CA ASP A 152 -17.85 -10.15 -14.86
C ASP A 152 -19.26 -9.62 -15.12
#